data_AF-A0A7S0E770-F1
#
_entry.id   AF-A0A7S0E770-F1
#
_cell.length_a   1.000
_cell.length_b   1.000
_cell.length_c   1.000
_cell.angle_alpha   90.00
_cell.angle_beta   90.00
_cell.angle_gamma   90.00
#
_symmetry.space_group_name_H-M   'P 1'
#
loop_
_entity.id
_entity.type
_entity.pdbx_description
1 polymer ?
#
loop_
_entity_poly.entity_id
_entity_poly.type
_entity_poly.pdbx_seq_one_letter_code
_entity_poly.pdbx_strand_id
1 'polypeptide(L)'
;FTHMAQESFPRICSGPEYKAMDINAQFEWMKANQNRRLVLGRSGIEGYGIFAKQPIFKGEMVVEYTGEAIRPVVADVREEQYEAAGLGTYFWRLEEYLGAGE
;
A
#
# COMPACT_ATOMS: atom_id res chain seq x y z
N PHE A 1 -7.95 -10.89 15.10
CA PHE A 1 -7.99 -9.42 15.22
C PHE A 1 -8.03 -8.95 16.67
N THR A 2 -8.88 -9.54 17.51
CA THR A 2 -9.07 -9.18 18.93
C THR A 2 -7.80 -9.22 19.78
N HIS A 3 -6.83 -10.10 19.49
CA HIS A 3 -5.58 -10.19 20.26
C HIS A 3 -4.53 -9.10 19.94
N MET A 4 -4.47 -8.60 18.70
CA MET A 4 -3.49 -7.55 18.31
C MET A 4 -3.91 -6.14 18.75
N ALA A 5 -5.20 -5.95 19.06
CA ALA A 5 -5.73 -4.66 19.55
C ALA A 5 -5.26 -4.33 20.98
N GLN A 6 -4.71 -5.31 21.70
CA GLN A 6 -4.24 -5.15 23.08
C GLN A 6 -2.74 -4.86 23.17
N GLU A 7 -2.00 -5.04 22.07
CA GLU A 7 -0.57 -4.75 22.03
C GLU A 7 -0.36 -3.27 21.66
N SER A 8 0.16 -2.49 22.60
CA SER A 8 0.57 -1.11 22.32
C SER A 8 1.84 -1.14 21.49
N PHE A 9 1.73 -0.90 20.19
CA PHE A 9 2.92 -0.71 19.35
C PHE A 9 3.34 0.76 19.41
N PRO A 10 4.46 1.10 20.07
CA PRO A 10 4.92 2.47 20.12
C PRO A 10 5.28 2.96 18.71
N ARG A 11 5.00 4.24 18.47
CA ARG A 11 5.29 4.86 17.17
C ARG A 11 6.77 4.84 16.87
N ILE A 12 7.11 4.46 15.65
CA ILE A 12 8.51 4.47 15.17
C ILE A 12 9.03 5.91 15.03
N CYS A 13 8.16 6.84 14.63
CA CYS A 13 8.48 8.25 14.40
C CYS A 13 7.31 9.12 14.88
N SER A 14 7.61 10.24 15.54
CA SER A 14 6.60 11.19 15.97
C SER A 14 5.97 11.92 14.77
N GLY A 15 4.74 12.41 14.95
CA GLY A 15 4.05 13.17 13.89
C GLY A 15 4.81 14.43 13.42
N PRO A 16 5.37 15.26 14.33
CA PRO A 16 6.18 16.42 13.94
C PRO A 16 7.46 16.05 13.18
N GLU A 17 8.17 14.99 13.61
CA GLU A 17 9.37 14.51 12.91
C GLU A 17 9.03 14.03 11.50
N TYR A 18 7.95 13.25 11.33
CA TYR A 18 7.53 12.77 10.02
C TYR A 18 7.17 13.93 9.08
N LYS A 19 6.44 14.94 9.58
CA LYS A 19 6.04 16.11 8.79
C LYS A 19 7.19 17.02 8.40
N ALA A 20 8.32 16.96 9.12
CA ALA A 20 9.51 17.73 8.78
C ALA A 20 10.30 17.12 7.61
N MET A 21 10.04 15.85 7.25
CA MET A 21 10.69 15.17 6.13
C MET A 21 10.15 15.69 4.79
N ASP A 22 11.02 15.79 3.79
CA ASP A 22 10.59 15.97 2.40
C ASP A 22 9.92 14.70 1.85
N ILE A 23 9.32 14.81 0.67
CA ILE A 23 8.53 13.72 0.07
C ILE A 23 9.34 12.44 -0.17
N ASN A 24 10.61 12.57 -0.56
CA ASN A 24 11.48 11.42 -0.84
C ASN A 24 11.88 10.73 0.46
N ALA A 25 12.23 11.50 1.49
CA ALA A 25 12.51 10.98 2.83
C ALA A 25 11.28 10.31 3.44
N GLN A 26 10.09 10.86 3.25
CA GLN A 26 8.83 10.22 3.68
C GLN A 26 8.58 8.88 2.98
N PHE A 27 8.87 8.81 1.67
CA PHE A 27 8.75 7.59 0.89
C PHE A 27 9.74 6.52 1.33
N GLU A 28 11.02 6.86 1.45
CA GLU A 28 12.06 5.94 1.94
C GLU A 28 11.78 5.47 3.36
N TRP A 29 11.32 6.36 4.24
CA TRP A 29 10.91 5.99 5.59
C TRP A 29 9.72 5.03 5.57
N MET A 30 8.72 5.27 4.71
CA MET A 30 7.56 4.40 4.57
C MET A 30 7.99 3.00 4.10
N LYS A 31 8.84 2.92 3.06
CA LYS A 31 9.39 1.65 2.55
C LYS A 31 10.16 0.89 3.62
N ALA A 32 11.07 1.55 4.32
CA ALA A 32 11.91 0.93 5.34
C ALA A 32 11.10 0.38 6.53
N ASN A 33 9.92 0.94 6.80
CA ASN A 33 9.13 0.61 7.99
C ASN A 33 7.81 -0.12 7.71
N GLN A 34 7.49 -0.44 6.45
CA GLN A 34 6.22 -1.08 6.06
C GLN A 34 5.87 -2.31 6.91
N ASN A 35 6.82 -3.26 7.05
CA ASN A 35 6.60 -4.52 7.80
C ASN A 35 6.44 -4.33 9.32
N ARG A 36 6.97 -3.23 9.85
CA ARG A 36 6.80 -2.84 11.26
C ARG A 36 5.48 -2.11 11.50
N ARG A 37 4.91 -1.50 10.46
CA ARG A 37 3.68 -0.69 10.52
C ARG A 37 2.42 -1.48 10.16
N LEU A 38 2.55 -2.50 9.30
CA LEU A 38 1.42 -3.23 8.72
C LEU A 38 1.51 -4.73 9.01
N VAL A 39 0.36 -5.40 9.05
CA VAL A 39 0.23 -6.85 9.18
C VAL A 39 -0.84 -7.39 8.23
N LEU A 40 -0.58 -8.55 7.65
CA LEU A 40 -1.58 -9.33 6.92
C LEU A 40 -2.39 -10.17 7.92
N GLY A 41 -3.71 -10.18 7.80
CA GLY A 41 -4.57 -11.01 8.65
C GLY A 41 -5.90 -11.33 7.99
N ARG A 42 -6.66 -12.28 8.56
CA ARG A 42 -8.01 -12.64 8.05
C ARG A 42 -8.97 -11.45 8.14
N SER A 43 -9.52 -11.04 7.01
CA SER A 43 -10.50 -9.95 6.96
C SER A 43 -11.91 -10.49 7.19
N GLY A 44 -12.77 -9.68 7.82
CA GLY A 44 -14.20 -9.96 7.94
C GLY A 44 -15.00 -9.61 6.68
N ILE A 45 -14.37 -8.95 5.69
CA ILE A 45 -14.98 -8.63 4.41
C ILE A 45 -14.79 -9.82 3.46
N GLU A 46 -13.54 -10.13 3.12
CA GLU A 46 -13.20 -11.26 2.25
C GLU A 46 -11.73 -11.67 2.47
N GLY A 47 -11.46 -12.98 2.51
CA GLY A 47 -10.10 -13.52 2.50
C GLY A 47 -9.16 -12.95 3.55
N TYR A 48 -8.17 -12.18 3.09
CA TYR A 48 -7.16 -11.50 3.90
C TYR A 48 -7.21 -9.98 3.67
N GLY A 49 -6.86 -9.22 4.70
CA GLY A 49 -6.71 -7.77 4.65
C GLY A 49 -5.39 -7.31 5.26
N ILE A 50 -5.06 -6.04 5.03
CA ILE A 50 -3.90 -5.36 5.60
C ILE A 50 -4.37 -4.48 6.75
N PHE A 51 -3.69 -4.58 7.89
CA PHE A 51 -4.08 -3.91 9.12
C PHE A 51 -2.90 -3.13 9.70
N ALA A 52 -3.21 -1.98 10.30
CA ALA A 52 -2.22 -1.14 10.96
C ALA A 52 -1.83 -1.72 12.32
N LYS A 53 -0.53 -1.86 12.57
CA LYS A 53 0.04 -2.18 13.90
C LYS A 53 0.12 -0.94 14.79
N GLN A 54 0.26 0.24 14.21
CA GLN A 54 0.34 1.52 14.93
C GLN A 54 -0.60 2.57 14.30
N PRO A 55 -0.95 3.65 15.00
CA PRO A 55 -1.74 4.74 14.42
C PRO A 55 -1.06 5.37 13.21
N ILE A 56 -1.80 5.53 12.11
CA ILE A 56 -1.37 6.23 10.90
C ILE A 56 -2.05 7.60 10.90
N PHE A 57 -1.28 8.68 10.79
CA PHE A 57 -1.84 10.03 10.79
C PHE A 57 -2.19 10.52 9.39
N LYS A 58 -3.04 11.55 9.35
CA LYS A 58 -3.44 12.23 8.11
C LYS A 58 -2.20 12.73 7.37
N GLY A 59 -2.11 12.37 6.10
CA GLY A 59 -1.01 12.76 5.21
C GLY A 59 0.22 11.84 5.28
N GLU A 60 0.24 10.81 6.13
CA GLU A 60 1.32 9.84 6.15
C GLU A 60 1.16 8.80 5.04
N MET A 61 2.25 8.52 4.32
CA MET A 61 2.28 7.42 3.36
C MET A 61 2.10 6.08 4.08
N VAL A 62 1.21 5.23 3.56
CA VAL A 62 0.87 3.94 4.17
C VAL A 62 1.75 2.83 3.60
N VAL A 63 1.64 2.61 2.30
CA VAL A 63 2.25 1.51 1.57
C VAL A 63 2.34 1.89 0.09
N GLU A 64 3.35 1.38 -0.61
CA GLU A 64 3.39 1.44 -2.07
C GLU A 64 2.59 0.27 -2.66
N TYR A 65 1.76 0.54 -3.66
CA TYR A 65 1.20 -0.52 -4.50
C TYR A 65 2.30 -0.96 -5.49
N THR A 66 3.02 -2.02 -5.12
CA THR A 66 4.14 -2.53 -5.92
C THR A 66 3.65 -3.48 -7.01
N GLY A 67 4.39 -3.53 -8.12
CA GLY A 67 4.07 -4.41 -9.24
C GLY A 67 4.96 -4.14 -10.45
N GLU A 68 4.59 -4.73 -11.57
CA GLU A 68 5.22 -4.48 -12.87
C GLU A 68 4.43 -3.40 -13.61
N ALA A 69 5.11 -2.34 -14.06
CA ALA A 69 4.49 -1.35 -14.93
C ALA A 69 4.38 -1.92 -16.35
N ILE A 70 3.14 -2.13 -16.80
CA ILE A 70 2.83 -2.71 -18.11
C ILE A 70 1.94 -1.78 -18.93
N ARG A 71 1.99 -1.91 -20.27
CA ARG A 71 1.07 -1.21 -21.17
C ARG A 71 -0.34 -1.80 -21.02
N PRO A 72 -1.41 -1.02 -21.25
CA PRO A 72 -2.80 -1.51 -21.15
C PRO A 72 -3.06 -2.79 -21.95
N VAL A 73 -2.57 -2.86 -23.20
CA VAL A 73 -2.75 -4.03 -24.07
C VAL A 73 -2.12 -5.31 -23.47
N VAL A 74 -1.06 -5.18 -22.66
CA VAL A 74 -0.46 -6.32 -21.96
C VAL A 74 -1.30 -6.72 -20.74
N ALA A 75 -1.95 -5.76 -20.07
CA ALA A 75 -2.85 -6.06 -18.96
C ALA A 75 -4.07 -6.85 -19.45
N ASP A 76 -4.67 -6.46 -20.58
CA ASP A 76 -5.82 -7.15 -21.19
C ASP A 76 -5.50 -8.63 -21.48
N VAL A 77 -4.34 -8.90 -22.09
CA VAL A 77 -3.89 -10.27 -22.39
C VAL A 77 -3.65 -11.08 -21.11
N ARG A 78 -3.08 -10.47 -20.07
CA ARG A 78 -2.82 -11.15 -18.79
C ARG A 78 -4.10 -11.44 -18.02
N GLU A 79 -5.09 -10.56 -18.09
CA GLU A 79 -6.40 -10.77 -17.46
C GLU A 79 -7.08 -12.02 -18.01
N GLU A 80 -7.17 -12.16 -19.34
CA GLU A 80 -7.75 -13.35 -19.99
C GLU A 80 -6.99 -14.63 -19.59
N GLN A 81 -5.66 -14.58 -19.53
CA GLN A 81 -4.83 -15.72 -19.13
C GLN A 81 -5.03 -16.11 -17.66
N TYR A 82 -5.11 -15.14 -16.76
CA TYR A 82 -5.29 -15.39 -15.32
C TYR A 82 -6.70 -15.91 -15.03
N GLU A 83 -7.73 -15.37 -15.69
CA GLU A 83 -9.10 -15.86 -15.57
C GLU A 83 -9.23 -17.31 -16.07
N ALA A 84 -8.66 -17.62 -17.24
CA ALA A 84 -8.65 -18.98 -17.78
C ALA A 84 -7.92 -20.00 -16.86
N ALA A 85 -6.95 -19.53 -16.08
CA ALA A 85 -6.22 -20.33 -15.09
C ALA A 85 -6.89 -20.36 -13.71
N GLY A 86 -7.99 -19.64 -13.49
CA GLY A 86 -8.65 -19.51 -12.19
C GLY A 86 -7.85 -18.73 -11.16
N LEU A 87 -6.96 -17.83 -11.60
CA LEU A 87 -6.16 -16.95 -10.76
C LEU A 87 -6.84 -15.58 -10.61
N GLY A 88 -6.65 -14.96 -9.45
CA GLY A 88 -7.13 -13.59 -9.20
C GLY A 88 -6.27 -12.54 -9.89
N THR A 89 -6.89 -11.42 -10.26
CA THR A 89 -6.25 -10.33 -11.00
C THR A 89 -6.10 -9.09 -10.11
N TYR A 90 -4.89 -8.52 -10.07
CA TYR A 90 -4.59 -7.29 -9.33
C TYR A 90 -3.89 -6.30 -10.25
N PHE A 91 -4.66 -5.39 -10.84
CA PHE A 91 -4.13 -4.30 -11.67
C PHE A 91 -4.52 -2.95 -11.09
N TRP A 92 -3.58 -2.00 -11.19
CA TRP A 92 -3.83 -0.60 -10.88
C TRP A 92 -3.55 0.24 -12.11
N ARG A 93 -4.55 1.01 -12.55
CA ARG A 93 -4.37 1.94 -13.67
C ARG A 93 -3.55 3.13 -13.17
N LEU A 94 -2.38 3.33 -13.77
CA LEU A 94 -1.64 4.58 -13.61
C LEU A 94 -2.25 5.60 -14.59
N GLU A 95 -2.65 6.74 -14.07
CA GLU A 95 -2.98 7.88 -14.93
C GLU A 95 -1.68 8.51 -15.42
N GLU A 96 -1.57 8.72 -16.73
CA GLU A 96 -0.50 9.52 -17.29
C GLU A 96 -0.79 10.98 -16.93
N TYR A 97 -0.01 11.56 -16.01
CA TYR A 97 0.03 13.01 -15.84
C TYR A 97 0.70 13.61 -17.08
N LEU A 98 -0.02 13.65 -18.20
CA LEU A 98 0.31 14.52 -19.30
C LEU A 98 0.25 15.95 -18.75
N GLY A 99 1.36 16.68 -18.84
CA GLY A 99 1.37 18.11 -18.57
C GLY A 99 0.40 18.82 -19.52
N ALA A 100 -0.84 19.02 -19.07
CA ALA A 100 -1.62 20.19 -19.38
C ALA A 100 -1.30 21.16 -18.23
N GLY A 101 -0.55 22.25 -18.43
CA GLY A 101 -0.85 23.18 -19.50
C GLY A 101 -2.14 23.94 -19.18
N GLU A 102 -2.34 24.34 -17.92
CA GLU A 102 -2.90 25.63 -17.50
C GLU A 102 -2.11 26.16 -16.29
#